data_AF-A0A959I936-F1
#
_entry.id   AF-A0A959I936-F1
#
_cell.length_a   1.000
_cell.length_b   1.000
_cell.length_c   1.000
_cell.angle_alpha   90.00
_cell.angle_beta   90.00
_cell.angle_gamma   90.00
#
_symmetry.space_group_name_H-M   'P 1'
#
loop_
_entity.id
_entity.type
_entity.pdbx_description
1 polymer ?
#
loop_
_entity_poly.entity_id
_entity_poly.type
_entity_poly.pdbx_seq_one_letter_code
_entity_poly.pdbx_strand_id
1 'polypeptide(L)'
;QVAGAVKSNKIKRTATSDFMEIEKQRGISVATSVMGFEYRDLKINILDTPGHQDFAEDTYRTLTAVDSVIVVIDVAKGVEPQTEKLVEVCRMRQTPIIVFINKLDR
;
A
#
# COMPACT_ATOMS: atom_id res chain seq x y z
N GLN A 1 -9.33 -14.13 15.65
CA GLN A 1 -8.63 -14.38 14.36
C GLN A 1 -9.61 -15.03 13.40
N VAL A 2 -10.06 -14.28 12.39
CA VAL A 2 -10.32 -14.77 11.03
C VAL A 2 -10.08 -13.55 10.14
N ALA A 3 -8.92 -13.51 9.49
CA ALA A 3 -8.68 -12.62 8.37
C ALA A 3 -9.27 -13.30 7.14
N GLY A 4 -10.22 -12.64 6.48
CA GLY A 4 -10.81 -13.13 5.24
C GLY A 4 -12.33 -12.98 5.21
N ALA A 5 -12.80 -12.44 4.09
CA ALA A 5 -14.19 -12.26 3.67
C ALA A 5 -14.92 -11.01 4.20
N VAL A 6 -14.59 -9.84 3.63
CA VAL A 6 -15.58 -8.77 3.54
C VAL A 6 -16.46 -9.05 2.32
N LYS A 7 -17.46 -9.91 2.51
CA LYS A 7 -18.52 -10.12 1.52
C LYS A 7 -19.67 -9.15 1.83
N SER A 8 -20.02 -8.37 0.81
CA SER A 8 -21.29 -7.65 0.63
C SER A 8 -21.56 -6.44 1.53
N ASN A 9 -21.34 -5.25 0.97
CA ASN A 9 -22.39 -4.23 1.04
C ASN A 9 -22.51 -3.47 -0.29
N LYS A 10 -23.74 -3.45 -0.82
CA LYS A 10 -24.16 -2.81 -2.07
C LYS A 10 -23.92 -1.30 -1.99
N ILE A 11 -22.89 -0.80 -2.66
CA ILE A 11 -22.83 0.59 -3.12
C ILE A 11 -22.40 0.57 -4.59
N LYS A 12 -23.32 0.99 -5.47
CA LYS A 12 -23.08 1.16 -6.91
C LYS A 12 -21.85 2.04 -7.15
N ARG A 13 -20.77 1.46 -7.68
CA ARG A 13 -19.70 2.17 -8.39
C ARG A 13 -19.33 1.33 -9.61
N THR A 14 -19.82 1.73 -10.77
CA THR A 14 -19.57 1.08 -12.06
C THR A 14 -18.08 1.05 -12.42
N ALA A 15 -17.26 1.92 -11.82
CA ALA A 15 -15.82 1.98 -12.06
C ALA A 15 -15.00 0.89 -11.34
N THR A 16 -15.40 0.42 -10.15
CA THR A 16 -14.60 -0.53 -9.37
C THR A 16 -14.54 -1.95 -9.96
N SER A 17 -15.52 -2.33 -10.79
CA SER A 17 -15.54 -3.67 -11.41
C SER A 17 -14.45 -3.82 -12.47
N ASP A 18 -14.29 -2.81 -13.33
CA ASP A 18 -13.32 -2.84 -14.44
C ASP A 18 -11.88 -2.81 -13.88
N PHE A 19 -11.62 -2.04 -12.83
CA PHE A 19 -10.30 -2.00 -12.19
C PHE A 19 -9.95 -3.32 -11.51
N MET A 20 -10.89 -3.98 -10.82
CA MET A 20 -10.65 -5.29 -10.20
C MET A 20 -10.31 -6.38 -11.24
N GLU A 21 -10.91 -6.35 -12.42
CA GLU A 21 -10.59 -7.28 -13.51
C GLU A 21 -9.20 -7.03 -14.08
N ILE A 22 -8.81 -5.76 -14.27
CA ILE A 22 -7.49 -5.36 -14.76
C ILE A 22 -6.40 -5.71 -13.74
N GLU A 23 -6.62 -5.46 -12.45
CA GLU A 23 -5.71 -5.83 -11.35
C GLU A 23 -5.47 -7.33 -11.32
N LYS A 24 -6.54 -8.12 -11.47
CA LYS A 24 -6.47 -9.58 -11.48
C LYS A 24 -5.74 -10.14 -12.71
N GLN A 25 -5.89 -9.51 -13.88
CA GLN A 25 -5.19 -9.90 -15.10
C GLN A 25 -3.70 -9.55 -15.08
N ARG A 26 -3.33 -8.41 -14.47
CA ARG A 26 -1.94 -7.94 -14.43
C ARG A 26 -1.17 -8.38 -13.19
N GLY A 27 -1.86 -8.86 -12.15
CA GLY A 27 -1.24 -9.26 -10.89
C GLY A 27 -0.63 -8.09 -10.10
N ILE A 28 -1.05 -6.86 -10.39
CA ILE A 28 -0.57 -5.62 -9.77
C ILE A 28 -1.77 -4.80 -9.28
N SER A 29 -1.63 -4.13 -8.14
CA SER A 29 -2.60 -3.12 -7.68
C SER A 29 -2.51 -1.89 -8.58
N VAL A 30 -3.65 -1.42 -9.08
CA VAL A 30 -3.77 -0.33 -10.07
C VAL A 30 -4.34 0.94 -9.45
N ALA A 31 -5.07 0.86 -8.33
CA ALA A 31 -5.65 2.02 -7.65
C ALA A 31 -5.26 2.08 -6.17
N THR A 32 -5.12 3.31 -5.66
CA THR A 32 -4.96 3.54 -4.22
C THR A 32 -6.23 3.14 -3.47
N SER A 33 -6.14 2.13 -2.60
CA SER A 33 -7.27 1.71 -1.76
C SER A 33 -7.08 2.19 -0.32
N VAL A 34 -8.16 2.60 0.35
CA VAL A 34 -8.13 3.01 1.76
C VAL A 34 -8.82 1.94 2.59
N MET A 35 -8.11 1.39 3.57
CA MET A 35 -8.61 0.38 4.50
C MET A 35 -8.55 0.91 5.92
N GLY A 36 -9.67 0.91 6.64
CA GLY A 36 -9.75 1.36 8.03
C GLY A 36 -10.14 0.22 8.96
N PHE A 37 -9.47 0.10 10.11
CA PHE A 37 -9.84 -0.83 11.18
C PHE A 37 -9.44 -0.31 12.56
N GLU A 38 -10.02 -0.87 13.61
CA GLU A 38 -9.66 -0.55 14.99
C GLU A 38 -8.71 -1.60 15.56
N TYR A 39 -7.67 -1.15 16.26
CA TYR A 39 -6.71 -2.02 16.95
C TYR A 39 -6.25 -1.35 18.24
N ARG A 40 -6.47 -2.02 19.38
CA ARG A 40 -6.10 -1.50 20.73
C ARG A 40 -6.63 -0.08 20.96
N ASP A 41 -7.92 0.13 20.72
CA ASP A 41 -8.61 1.43 20.86
C ASP A 41 -8.07 2.55 19.95
N LEU A 42 -7.24 2.21 18.95
CA LEU A 42 -6.75 3.13 17.93
C LEU A 42 -7.41 2.84 16.59
N LYS A 43 -7.85 3.91 15.91
CA LYS A 43 -8.36 3.82 14.54
C LYS A 43 -7.19 3.92 13.56
N ILE A 44 -6.88 2.82 12.89
CA ILE A 44 -5.79 2.72 11.92
C ILE A 44 -6.38 2.82 10.51
N ASN A 45 -5.80 3.68 9.68
CA ASN A 45 -6.10 3.78 8.26
C ASN A 45 -4.85 3.44 7.46
N ILE A 46 -4.95 2.44 6.59
CA ILE A 46 -3.91 2.05 5.65
C ILE A 46 -4.31 2.57 4.28
N LEU A 47 -3.40 3.30 3.64
CA LEU A 47 -3.51 3.71 2.24
C LEU A 47 -2.59 2.78 1.45
N ASP A 48 -3.19 1.91 0.64
CA ASP A 48 -2.47 1.00 -0.24
C ASP A 48 -2.03 1.76 -1.49
N THR A 49 -0.74 1.79 -1.79
CA THR A 49 -0.20 2.48 -2.97
C THR A 49 0.18 1.46 -4.05
N PRO A 50 -0.18 1.69 -5.32
CA PRO A 50 0.27 0.85 -6.43
C PRO A 50 1.80 0.69 -6.47
N GLY A 51 2.30 -0.54 -6.37
CA GLY A 51 3.75 -0.81 -6.30
C GLY A 51 4.48 -0.82 -7.65
N HIS A 52 3.76 -0.72 -8.77
CA HIS A 52 4.37 -0.78 -10.10
C HIS A 52 4.97 0.57 -10.51
N GLN A 53 6.13 0.56 -11.18
CA GLN A 53 6.91 1.78 -11.50
C GLN A 53 6.10 2.83 -12.29
N ASP A 54 5.14 2.37 -13.09
CA ASP A 54 4.23 3.21 -13.86
C ASP A 54 3.29 4.08 -12.99
N PHE A 55 3.22 3.83 -11.69
CA PHE A 55 2.32 4.53 -10.74
C PHE A 55 3.07 5.28 -9.63
N ALA A 56 4.32 5.68 -9.90
CA ALA A 56 5.13 6.41 -8.95
C ALA A 56 4.48 7.75 -8.53
N GLU A 57 3.80 8.46 -9.44
CA GLU A 57 3.14 9.74 -9.13
C GLU A 57 1.99 9.58 -8.13
N ASP A 58 1.13 8.57 -8.34
CA ASP A 58 0.02 8.27 -7.42
C ASP A 58 0.54 7.83 -6.05
N THR A 59 1.66 7.11 -6.02
CA THR A 59 2.36 6.76 -4.79
C THR A 59 2.83 8.01 -4.06
N TYR A 60 3.49 8.95 -4.76
CA TYR A 60 3.98 10.20 -4.15
C TYR A 60 2.85 11.11 -3.65
N ARG A 61 1.72 11.17 -4.36
CA ARG A 61 0.53 11.89 -3.88
C ARG A 61 -0.05 11.24 -2.63
N THR A 62 -0.05 9.92 -2.56
CA THR A 62 -0.55 9.21 -1.38
C THR A 62 0.35 9.46 -0.16
N LEU A 63 1.67 9.56 -0.37
CA LEU A 63 2.63 9.92 0.69
C LEU A 63 2.38 11.30 1.31
N THR A 64 1.64 12.20 0.64
CA THR A 64 1.29 13.50 1.24
C THR A 64 0.09 13.43 2.17
N ALA A 65 -0.67 12.34 2.14
CA ALA A 65 -1.90 12.15 2.89
C ALA A 65 -1.73 11.27 4.15
N VAL A 66 -0.50 10.82 4.43
CA VAL A 66 -0.20 9.92 5.55
C VAL A 66 0.75 10.58 6.54
N ASP A 67 0.54 10.28 7.82
CA ASP A 67 1.40 10.75 8.91
C ASP A 67 2.65 9.88 9.09
N SER A 68 2.64 8.63 8.61
CA SER A 68 3.77 7.70 8.67
C SER A 68 3.69 6.67 7.55
N VAL A 69 4.83 6.02 7.25
CA VAL A 69 4.95 5.05 6.16
C VAL A 69 5.58 3.75 6.66
N ILE A 70 5.10 2.62 6.14
CA ILE A 70 5.71 1.30 6.33
C ILE A 70 6.41 0.90 5.03
N VAL A 71 7.74 0.74 5.09
CA VAL A 71 8.56 0.26 3.99
C VAL A 71 8.79 -1.24 4.16
N VAL A 72 8.30 -2.02 3.21
CA VAL A 72 8.45 -3.48 3.18
C VAL A 72 9.65 -3.86 2.33
N ILE A 73 10.59 -4.63 2.90
CA ILE A 73 11.81 -5.07 2.23
C ILE A 73 11.81 -6.60 2.14
N ASP A 74 11.99 -7.16 0.95
CA ASP A 74 12.22 -8.59 0.77
C ASP A 74 13.65 -8.94 1.21
N VAL A 75 13.80 -9.83 2.20
CA VAL A 75 15.12 -10.21 2.75
C VAL A 75 16.08 -10.75 1.68
N ALA A 76 15.57 -11.43 0.65
CA ALA A 76 16.39 -12.02 -0.40
C ALA A 76 16.90 -10.99 -1.41
N LYS A 77 16.18 -9.87 -1.57
CA LYS A 77 16.52 -8.81 -2.53
C LYS A 77 17.21 -7.62 -1.89
N GLY A 78 16.97 -7.37 -0.60
CA GLY A 78 17.44 -6.17 0.08
C GLY A 78 16.76 -4.90 -0.43
N VAL A 79 17.48 -3.78 -0.34
CA VAL A 79 16.98 -2.47 -0.77
C VAL A 79 17.04 -2.38 -2.30
N GLU A 80 15.88 -2.18 -2.95
CA GLU A 80 15.79 -1.97 -4.39
C GLU A 80 15.76 -0.45 -4.72
N PRO A 81 16.11 -0.02 -5.96
CA PRO A 81 16.14 1.40 -6.33
C PRO A 81 14.80 2.15 -6.11
N GLN A 82 13.66 1.45 -6.18
CA GLN A 82 12.36 2.02 -5.88
C GLN A 82 12.19 2.32 -4.38
N THR A 83 12.71 1.43 -3.52
CA THR A 83 12.74 1.62 -2.07
C THR A 83 13.55 2.86 -1.71
N GLU A 84 14.72 3.05 -2.33
CA GLU A 84 15.57 4.23 -2.11
C GLU A 84 14.85 5.54 -2.43
N LYS A 85 14.19 5.61 -3.61
CA LYS A 85 13.41 6.78 -4.03
C LYS A 85 12.27 7.10 -3.07
N LEU A 86 11.54 6.07 -2.60
CA LEU A 86 10.44 6.27 -1.64
C LEU A 86 10.95 6.78 -0.29
N VAL A 87 12.06 6.21 0.20
CA VAL A 87 12.71 6.65 1.43
C VAL A 87 13.22 8.08 1.30
N GLU A 88 13.79 8.46 0.16
CA GLU A 88 14.22 9.84 -0.10
C GLU A 88 13.07 10.83 -0.02
N VAL A 89 11.94 10.54 -0.67
CA VAL A 89 10.73 11.39 -0.61
C VAL A 89 10.18 11.50 0.82
N CYS A 90 10.15 10.38 1.57
CA CYS A 90 9.72 10.39 2.97
C CYS A 90 10.68 11.22 3.84
N ARG A 91 11.99 11.11 3.63
CA ARG A 91 13.00 11.90 4.35
C ARG A 91 12.89 13.39 4.08
N MET A 92 12.66 13.79 2.83
CA MET A 92 12.44 15.20 2.47
C MET A 92 11.23 15.80 3.20
N ARG A 93 10.23 14.98 3.50
CA ARG A 93 9.00 15.38 4.21
C ARG A 93 9.08 15.19 5.73
N GLN A 94 10.20 14.68 6.25
CA GLN A 94 10.36 14.27 7.64
C GLN A 94 9.28 13.26 8.10
N THR A 95 8.73 12.48 7.17
CA THR A 95 7.72 11.47 7.46
C THR A 95 8.37 10.29 8.20
N PRO A 96 7.88 9.91 9.39
CA PRO A 96 8.36 8.72 10.09
C PRO A 96 8.23 7.45 9.25
N ILE A 97 9.30 6.64 9.25
CA ILE A 97 9.39 5.40 8.48
C ILE A 97 9.52 4.21 9.44
N ILE A 98 8.67 3.22 9.26
CA ILE A 98 8.77 1.90 9.87
C ILE A 98 9.27 0.94 8.80
N VAL A 99 10.30 0.14 9.09
CA VAL A 99 10.82 -0.86 8.15
C VAL A 99 10.36 -2.25 8.56
N PHE A 100 9.77 -2.99 7.64
CA PHE A 100 9.35 -4.38 7.82
C PHE A 100 10.13 -5.29 6.88
N ILE A 101 10.94 -6.20 7.44
CA ILE A 101 11.68 -7.20 6.67
C ILE A 101 10.78 -8.42 6.46
N ASN A 102 10.50 -8.74 5.20
CA ASN A 102 9.58 -9.78 4.78
C ASN A 102 10.31 -10.99 4.19
N LYS A 103 9.60 -12.13 4.11
CA LYS A 103 10.07 -13.42 3.57
C LYS A 103 11.24 -14.06 4.32
N LEU A 104 11.26 -13.92 5.64
CA LEU A 104 12.25 -14.56 6.51
C LEU A 104 12.16 -16.09 6.55
N ASP A 105 11.06 -16.65 6.06
CA ASP A 105 10.79 -18.08 5.94
C ASP A 105 11.50 -18.75 4.76
N ARG A 106 12.15 -17.96 3.90
CA ARG A 106 12.95 -18.47 2.78
C ARG A 106 14.27 -19.10 3.22
#